data_AF-A0A0F9R766-F1
#
_entry.id   AF-A0A0F9R766-F1
#
_cell.length_a   1.000
_cell.length_b   1.000
_cell.length_c   1.000
_cell.angle_alpha   90.00
_cell.angle_beta   90.00
_cell.angle_gamma   90.00
#
_symmetry.space_group_name_H-M   'P 1'
#
loop_
_entity.id
_entity.type
_entity.pdbx_description
1 polymer ?
#
loop_
_entity_poly.entity_id
_entity_poly.type
_entity_poly.pdbx_seq_one_letter_code
_entity_poly.pdbx_strand_id
1 'polypeptide(L)'
;MSALQNDRYLRALQRQPVDKTPVWVMRQAGRYLPEYREVRAKAGDFMTLCSTPELACEVTLQPLRRFDLDAAIIFSDILTIPDAMGLGLHFVAGEGPKFTNVIKSAADIAKLGVPDMEDNLGYVMDAIRLTRREIDGKVPLIGFSGSPWTLACYMVEGS
;
A
#
# COMPACT_ATOMS: atom_id res chain seq x y z
N MET A 1 5.85 -9.31 -19.64
CA MET A 1 4.89 -9.56 -18.53
C MET A 1 4.13 -10.82 -18.86
N SER A 2 3.96 -11.74 -17.90
CA SER A 2 3.11 -12.92 -18.10
C SER A 2 1.66 -12.50 -18.33
N ALA A 3 0.97 -13.27 -19.18
CA ALA A 3 -0.45 -13.08 -19.43
C ALA A 3 -1.24 -13.35 -18.14
N LEU A 4 -2.33 -12.59 -17.93
CA LEU A 4 -3.17 -12.74 -16.74
C LEU A 4 -3.98 -14.05 -16.84
N GLN A 5 -3.85 -14.92 -15.85
CA GLN A 5 -4.53 -16.21 -15.78
C GLN A 5 -5.94 -16.09 -15.18
N ASN A 6 -6.12 -15.19 -14.20
CA ASN A 6 -7.42 -14.83 -13.63
C ASN A 6 -7.63 -13.32 -13.77
N ASP A 7 -8.60 -12.92 -14.59
CA ASP A 7 -8.96 -11.53 -14.84
C ASP A 7 -10.36 -11.15 -14.32
N ARG A 8 -11.02 -12.02 -13.54
CA ARG A 8 -12.41 -11.85 -13.11
C ARG A 8 -12.65 -10.51 -12.44
N TYR A 9 -11.74 -10.09 -11.55
CA TYR A 9 -11.81 -8.80 -10.88
C TYR A 9 -11.88 -7.62 -11.86
N LEU A 10 -11.02 -7.61 -12.89
CA LEU A 10 -10.98 -6.55 -13.88
C LEU A 10 -12.25 -6.53 -14.74
N ARG A 11 -12.69 -7.72 -15.20
CA ARG A 11 -13.90 -7.86 -16.00
C ARG A 11 -15.15 -7.44 -15.24
N ALA A 12 -15.27 -7.83 -13.97
CA ALA A 12 -16.39 -7.44 -13.12
C ALA A 12 -16.47 -5.93 -12.92
N LEU A 13 -15.34 -5.24 -12.66
CA LEU A 13 -15.30 -3.78 -12.58
C LEU A 13 -15.72 -3.09 -13.88
N GLN A 14 -15.41 -3.70 -15.02
CA GLN A 14 -15.82 -3.24 -16.34
C GLN A 14 -17.24 -3.66 -16.73
N ARG A 15 -17.98 -4.33 -15.83
CA ARG A 15 -19.34 -4.86 -16.05
C ARG A 15 -19.40 -5.87 -17.20
N GLN A 16 -18.31 -6.59 -17.44
CA GLN A 16 -18.25 -7.70 -18.39
C GLN A 16 -18.72 -9.00 -17.73
N PRO A 17 -19.25 -9.98 -18.49
CA PRO A 17 -19.67 -11.27 -17.95
C PRO A 17 -18.51 -12.02 -17.27
N VAL A 18 -18.76 -12.62 -16.11
CA VAL A 18 -17.78 -13.45 -15.37
C VAL A 18 -18.38 -14.82 -15.03
N ASP A 19 -17.52 -15.82 -14.85
CA ASP A 19 -17.91 -17.21 -14.51
C ASP A 19 -18.26 -17.38 -13.02
N LYS A 20 -17.66 -16.57 -12.14
CA LYS A 20 -18.04 -16.41 -10.72
C LYS A 20 -17.76 -14.99 -10.25
N THR A 21 -18.44 -14.55 -9.19
CA THR A 21 -18.19 -13.26 -8.55
C THR A 21 -16.76 -13.23 -7.98
N PRO A 22 -15.90 -12.28 -8.37
CA PRO A 22 -14.55 -12.18 -7.84
C PRO A 22 -14.53 -11.66 -6.41
N VAL A 23 -13.56 -12.11 -5.61
CA VAL A 23 -13.40 -11.66 -4.21
C VAL A 23 -11.94 -11.30 -3.89
N TRP A 24 -11.78 -10.19 -3.17
CA TRP A 24 -10.57 -9.81 -2.45
C TRP A 24 -11.01 -9.13 -1.15
N VAL A 25 -10.11 -8.99 -0.17
CA VAL A 25 -10.49 -8.46 1.15
C VAL A 25 -9.59 -7.29 1.51
N MET A 26 -10.20 -6.17 1.93
CA MET A 26 -9.44 -5.04 2.47
C MET A 26 -8.60 -5.49 3.66
N ARG A 27 -7.33 -5.09 3.69
CA ARG A 27 -6.34 -5.54 4.69
C ARG A 27 -6.14 -7.07 4.71
N GLN A 28 -6.26 -7.73 3.56
CA GLN A 28 -5.95 -9.17 3.42
C GLN A 28 -4.54 -9.54 3.89
N ALA A 29 -3.56 -8.65 3.72
CA ALA A 29 -2.25 -8.74 4.36
C ALA A 29 -2.28 -8.02 5.71
N GLY A 30 -2.24 -8.76 6.82
CA GLY A 30 -2.36 -8.14 8.14
C GLY A 30 -2.22 -9.09 9.32
N ARG A 31 -2.33 -8.51 10.52
CA ARG A 31 -2.04 -9.14 11.82
C ARG A 31 -2.81 -10.42 12.13
N TYR A 32 -3.92 -10.69 11.44
CA TYR A 32 -4.67 -11.94 11.61
C TYR A 32 -3.89 -13.15 11.06
N LEU A 33 -2.94 -12.94 10.14
CA LEU A 33 -2.03 -13.98 9.64
C LEU A 33 -0.83 -14.13 10.59
N PRO A 34 -0.48 -15.36 11.04
CA PRO A 34 0.72 -15.59 11.83
C PRO A 34 2.01 -15.23 11.07
N GLU A 35 2.13 -15.61 9.81
CA GLU A 35 3.31 -15.32 8.97
C GLU A 35 3.50 -13.81 8.71
N TYR A 36 2.42 -13.03 8.70
CA TYR A 36 2.52 -11.57 8.65
C TYR A 36 3.18 -11.04 9.92
N ARG A 37 2.78 -11.57 11.09
CA ARG A 37 3.34 -11.16 12.38
C ARG A 37 4.83 -11.50 12.48
N GLU A 38 5.25 -12.63 11.92
CA GLU A 38 6.66 -13.03 11.86
C GLU A 38 7.49 -12.08 10.98
N VAL A 39 7.01 -11.73 9.78
CA VAL A 39 7.69 -10.78 8.90
C VAL A 39 7.73 -9.39 9.54
N ARG A 40 6.61 -8.94 10.13
CA ARG A 40 6.54 -7.65 10.83
C ARG A 40 7.51 -7.59 12.02
N ALA A 41 7.66 -8.68 12.78
CA ALA A 41 8.61 -8.73 13.89
C ALA A 41 10.07 -8.61 13.41
N LYS A 42 10.40 -9.17 12.24
CA LYS A 42 11.73 -9.04 11.61
C LYS A 42 11.98 -7.65 11.04
N ALA A 43 10.95 -7.00 10.50
CA ALA A 43 11.04 -5.63 9.97
C ALA A 43 11.25 -4.57 11.07
N GLY A 44 10.92 -4.89 12.32
CA GLY A 44 11.02 -3.98 13.46
C GLY A 44 9.84 -3.02 13.54
N ASP A 45 9.68 -2.14 12.55
CA ASP A 45 8.60 -1.16 12.49
C ASP A 45 7.79 -1.23 11.18
N PHE A 46 6.65 -0.53 11.17
CA PHE A 46 5.70 -0.56 10.06
C PHE A 46 6.24 0.19 8.82
N MET A 47 6.98 1.28 9.01
CA MET A 47 7.55 2.02 7.89
C MET A 47 8.63 1.22 7.19
N THR A 48 9.53 0.58 7.95
CA THR A 48 10.52 -0.36 7.39
C THR A 48 9.85 -1.47 6.58
N LEU A 49 8.71 -1.99 7.05
CA LEU A 49 7.93 -2.99 6.32
C LEU A 49 7.34 -2.44 5.00
N CYS A 50 6.88 -1.19 4.98
CA CYS A 50 6.34 -0.53 3.79
C CYS A 50 7.44 -0.05 2.81
N SER A 51 8.61 0.34 3.32
CA SER A 51 9.70 0.93 2.55
C SER A 51 10.73 -0.07 2.05
N THR A 52 10.61 -1.35 2.43
CA THR A 52 11.45 -2.44 1.92
C THR A 52 10.67 -3.25 0.89
N PRO A 53 10.97 -3.12 -0.42
CA PRO A 53 10.21 -3.77 -1.49
C PRO A 53 10.02 -5.28 -1.30
N GLU A 54 11.04 -5.99 -0.85
CA GLU A 54 11.01 -7.44 -0.64
C GLU A 54 10.05 -7.84 0.47
N LEU A 55 10.01 -7.07 1.56
CA LEU A 55 9.12 -7.33 2.69
C LEU A 55 7.67 -6.98 2.33
N ALA A 56 7.46 -5.84 1.66
CA ALA A 56 6.14 -5.43 1.17
C ALA A 56 5.58 -6.45 0.16
N CYS A 57 6.42 -6.95 -0.75
CA CYS A 57 6.08 -8.04 -1.67
C CYS A 57 5.68 -9.30 -0.90
N GLU A 58 6.53 -9.78 0.02
CA GLU A 58 6.27 -11.00 0.78
C GLU A 58 4.91 -10.94 1.49
N VAL A 59 4.63 -9.88 2.26
CA VAL A 59 3.35 -9.77 2.96
C VAL A 59 2.15 -9.61 2.02
N THR A 60 2.35 -9.00 0.84
CA THR A 60 1.30 -8.91 -0.19
C THR A 60 0.92 -10.30 -0.73
N LEU A 61 1.88 -11.21 -0.86
CA LEU A 61 1.68 -12.55 -1.41
C LEU A 61 1.12 -13.56 -0.41
N GLN A 62 1.35 -13.38 0.90
CA GLN A 62 0.90 -14.31 1.95
C GLN A 62 -0.58 -14.71 1.83
N PRO A 63 -1.55 -13.80 1.63
CA PRO A 63 -2.96 -14.16 1.53
C PRO A 63 -3.27 -15.04 0.32
N LEU A 64 -2.56 -14.84 -0.81
CA LEU A 64 -2.72 -15.64 -2.03
C LEU A 64 -2.22 -17.08 -1.89
N ARG A 65 -1.41 -17.36 -0.86
CA ARG A 65 -0.96 -18.72 -0.50
C ARG A 65 -1.99 -19.46 0.37
N ARG A 66 -2.89 -18.72 1.04
CA ARG A 66 -3.92 -19.29 1.93
C ARG A 66 -5.30 -19.38 1.29
N PHE A 67 -5.63 -18.41 0.44
CA PHE A 67 -6.98 -18.19 -0.06
C PHE A 67 -6.98 -18.04 -1.57
N ASP A 68 -8.01 -18.56 -2.23
CA ASP A 68 -8.25 -18.40 -3.67
C ASP A 68 -8.89 -17.03 -3.96
N LEU A 69 -8.15 -15.95 -3.68
CA LEU A 69 -8.58 -14.58 -3.95
C LEU A 69 -8.37 -14.22 -5.42
N ASP A 70 -9.21 -13.35 -5.96
CA ASP A 70 -9.19 -12.91 -7.37
C ASP A 70 -8.37 -11.63 -7.59
N ALA A 71 -7.75 -11.07 -6.55
CA ALA A 71 -6.83 -9.94 -6.65
C ALA A 71 -5.84 -9.89 -5.47
N ALA A 72 -4.65 -9.34 -5.73
CA ALA A 72 -3.77 -8.83 -4.70
C ALA A 72 -3.94 -7.30 -4.60
N ILE A 73 -3.66 -6.74 -3.41
CA ILE A 73 -3.49 -5.30 -3.23
C ILE A 73 -2.10 -5.06 -2.66
N ILE A 74 -1.37 -4.10 -3.24
CA ILE A 74 -0.01 -3.78 -2.78
C ILE A 74 -0.02 -3.43 -1.30
N PHE A 75 0.90 -4.00 -0.53
CA PHE A 75 1.12 -3.57 0.84
C PHE A 75 1.87 -2.24 0.86
N SER A 76 1.20 -1.19 1.31
CA SER A 76 1.76 0.16 1.46
C SER A 76 0.90 0.93 2.48
N ASP A 77 1.09 2.23 2.59
CA ASP A 77 0.25 3.12 3.40
C ASP A 77 -0.15 4.38 2.62
N ILE A 78 -1.33 4.93 2.91
CA ILE A 78 -1.80 6.17 2.27
C ILE A 78 -0.91 7.37 2.63
N LEU A 79 -0.24 7.32 3.79
CA LEU A 79 0.57 8.42 4.33
C LEU A 79 1.97 8.52 3.72
N THR A 80 2.31 7.61 2.78
CA THR A 80 3.55 7.67 1.99
C THR A 80 3.68 8.98 1.21
N ILE A 81 2.57 9.53 0.69
CA ILE A 81 2.59 10.82 -0.04
C ILE A 81 2.92 12.00 0.89
N PRO A 82 2.18 12.24 2.00
CA PRO A 82 2.56 13.24 3.00
C PRO A 82 3.99 13.11 3.54
N ASP A 83 4.47 11.88 3.73
CA ASP A 83 5.84 11.64 4.17
C ASP A 83 6.87 12.09 3.12
N ALA A 84 6.64 11.73 1.85
CA ALA A 84 7.45 12.18 0.72
C ALA A 84 7.36 13.70 0.48
N MET A 85 6.32 14.38 0.99
CA MET A 85 6.22 15.84 1.03
C MET A 85 7.02 16.48 2.18
N GLY A 86 7.73 15.69 3.00
CA GLY A 86 8.63 16.18 4.05
C GLY A 86 7.97 16.44 5.40
N LEU A 87 6.77 15.88 5.65
CA LEU A 87 6.06 16.09 6.92
C LEU A 87 6.59 15.22 8.07
N GLY A 88 7.43 14.21 7.80
CA GLY A 88 8.10 13.39 8.81
C GLY A 88 7.15 12.42 9.50
N LEU A 89 6.68 11.41 8.75
CA LEU A 89 5.81 10.37 9.27
C LEU A 89 6.55 9.47 10.25
N HIS A 90 5.96 9.22 11.40
CA HIS A 90 6.43 8.23 12.35
C HIS A 90 5.25 7.53 13.02
N PHE A 91 5.45 6.29 13.47
CA PHE A 91 4.41 5.49 14.11
C PHE A 91 4.69 5.35 15.58
N VAL A 92 3.77 5.82 16.42
CA VAL A 92 3.83 5.66 17.86
C VAL A 92 3.03 4.41 18.25
N ALA A 93 3.67 3.50 18.98
CA ALA A 93 3.07 2.22 19.35
C ALA A 93 1.79 2.45 20.19
N GLY A 94 0.65 1.99 19.66
CA GLY A 94 -0.66 2.14 20.32
C GLY A 94 -1.41 3.44 20.00
N GLU A 95 -0.74 4.44 19.42
CA GLU A 95 -1.35 5.74 19.10
C GLU A 95 -1.57 5.97 17.60
N GLY A 96 -0.85 5.24 16.74
CA GLY A 96 -1.01 5.33 15.29
C GLY A 96 0.02 6.25 14.62
N PRO A 97 -0.24 6.69 13.38
CA PRO A 97 0.67 7.56 12.64
C PRO A 97 0.65 8.99 13.20
N LYS A 98 1.80 9.62 13.22
CA LYS A 98 2.01 11.02 13.62
C LYS A 98 2.94 11.72 12.63
N PHE A 99 2.77 13.02 12.46
CA PHE A 99 3.69 13.85 11.68
C PHE A 99 4.50 14.79 12.57
N THR A 100 5.79 14.95 12.26
CA THR A 100 6.65 15.94 12.91
C THR A 100 6.23 17.36 12.55
N ASN A 101 5.86 17.58 11.28
CA ASN A 101 5.39 18.87 10.77
C ASN A 101 3.91 18.76 10.39
N VAL A 102 3.12 19.77 10.74
CA VAL A 102 1.68 19.85 10.44
C VAL A 102 1.33 21.15 9.74
N ILE A 103 0.34 21.12 8.86
CA ILE A 103 -0.10 22.28 8.08
C ILE A 103 -1.04 23.12 8.94
N LYS A 104 -0.61 24.34 9.27
CA LYS A 104 -1.40 25.28 10.08
C LYS A 104 -1.70 26.61 9.38
N SER A 105 -1.04 26.85 8.24
CA SER A 105 -1.14 28.12 7.52
C SER A 105 -1.01 27.95 6.01
N ALA A 106 -1.45 28.96 5.27
CA ALA A 106 -1.23 29.04 3.82
C ALA A 106 0.27 29.01 3.46
N ALA A 107 1.14 29.52 4.34
CA ALA A 107 2.58 29.47 4.15
C ALA A 107 3.14 28.04 4.24
N ASP A 108 2.53 27.16 5.03
CA ASP A 108 2.92 25.75 5.10
C ASP A 108 2.49 25.00 3.83
N ILE A 109 1.29 25.31 3.32
CA ILE A 109 0.80 24.76 2.03
C ILE A 109 1.74 25.18 0.89
N ALA A 110 2.18 26.44 0.87
CA ALA A 110 3.07 26.96 -0.17
C ALA A 110 4.46 26.30 -0.19
N LYS A 111 4.87 25.63 0.90
CA LYS A 111 6.13 24.87 0.96
C LYS A 111 6.01 23.44 0.42
N LEU A 112 4.78 22.93 0.23
CA LEU A 112 4.58 21.58 -0.29
C LEU A 112 5.03 21.50 -1.75
N GLY A 113 5.76 20.44 -2.07
CA GLY A 113 6.08 20.04 -3.44
C GLY A 113 5.32 18.77 -3.82
N VAL A 114 5.10 18.57 -5.12
CA VAL A 114 4.68 17.26 -5.63
C VAL A 114 5.91 16.35 -5.61
N PRO A 115 5.89 15.22 -4.86
CA PRO A 115 7.02 14.31 -4.85
C PRO A 115 7.25 13.70 -6.23
N ASP A 116 8.52 13.44 -6.57
CA ASP A 116 8.84 12.58 -7.69
C ASP A 116 8.53 11.12 -7.32
N MET A 117 7.80 10.44 -8.19
CA MET A 117 7.26 9.11 -7.91
C MET A 117 8.34 8.01 -7.96
N GLU A 118 9.39 8.19 -8.77
CA GLU A 118 10.49 7.23 -8.88
C GLU A 118 11.60 7.54 -7.88
N ASP A 119 11.81 8.81 -7.54
CA ASP A 119 12.84 9.19 -6.57
C ASP A 119 12.31 9.17 -5.13
N ASN A 120 11.27 9.95 -4.82
CA ASN A 120 10.77 10.08 -3.45
C ASN A 120 9.89 8.90 -3.02
N LEU A 121 9.23 8.25 -3.96
CA LEU A 121 8.36 7.07 -3.73
C LEU A 121 8.87 5.81 -4.45
N GLY A 122 10.14 5.78 -4.84
CA GLY A 122 10.75 4.67 -5.56
C GLY A 122 10.56 3.30 -4.90
N TYR A 123 10.59 3.24 -3.57
CA TYR A 123 10.32 2.01 -2.82
C TYR A 123 8.91 1.46 -3.05
N VAL A 124 7.91 2.32 -3.25
CA VAL A 124 6.53 1.89 -3.60
C VAL A 124 6.52 1.34 -5.02
N MET A 125 7.19 2.01 -5.95
CA MET A 125 7.25 1.59 -7.35
C MET A 125 7.98 0.25 -7.49
N ASP A 126 9.07 0.06 -6.75
CA ASP A 126 9.84 -1.18 -6.72
C ASP A 126 9.05 -2.32 -6.07
N ALA A 127 8.31 -2.05 -4.99
CA ALA A 127 7.41 -3.04 -4.40
C ALA A 127 6.30 -3.47 -5.37
N ILE A 128 5.73 -2.53 -6.14
CA ILE A 128 4.74 -2.84 -7.19
C ILE A 128 5.36 -3.69 -8.29
N ARG A 129 6.54 -3.31 -8.82
CA ARG A 129 7.24 -4.05 -9.88
C ARG A 129 7.57 -5.47 -9.43
N LEU A 130 8.15 -5.60 -8.23
CA LEU A 130 8.52 -6.87 -7.64
C LEU A 130 7.29 -7.75 -7.42
N THR A 131 6.26 -7.23 -6.76
CA THR A 131 5.02 -7.97 -6.50
C THR A 131 4.36 -8.39 -7.81
N ARG A 132 4.32 -7.52 -8.82
CA ARG A 132 3.76 -7.87 -10.13
C ARG A 132 4.53 -9.00 -10.81
N ARG A 133 5.86 -9.03 -10.67
CA ARG A 133 6.71 -10.12 -11.15
C ARG A 133 6.41 -11.42 -10.41
N GLU A 134 6.40 -11.39 -9.08
CA GLU A 134 6.21 -12.59 -8.24
C GLU A 134 4.80 -13.17 -8.28
N ILE A 135 3.77 -12.36 -8.58
CA ILE A 135 2.41 -12.86 -8.85
C ILE A 135 2.37 -13.72 -10.13
N ASP A 136 3.30 -13.48 -11.06
CA ASP A 136 3.43 -14.19 -12.33
C ASP A 136 2.11 -14.38 -13.10
N GLY A 137 1.32 -13.30 -13.17
CA GLY A 137 0.06 -13.29 -13.89
C GLY A 137 -1.07 -14.08 -13.23
N LYS A 138 -0.88 -14.69 -12.06
CA LYS A 138 -1.93 -15.46 -11.36
C LYS A 138 -3.21 -14.66 -11.13
N VAL A 139 -3.09 -13.41 -10.66
CA VAL A 139 -4.20 -12.48 -10.38
C VAL A 139 -3.78 -11.04 -10.67
N PRO A 140 -4.70 -10.07 -10.84
CA PRO A 140 -4.35 -8.65 -10.93
C PRO A 140 -3.80 -8.12 -9.60
N LEU A 141 -2.96 -7.08 -9.69
CA LEU A 141 -2.45 -6.31 -8.56
C LEU A 141 -3.14 -4.94 -8.53
N ILE A 142 -3.76 -4.62 -7.40
CA ILE A 142 -4.39 -3.34 -7.10
C ILE A 142 -3.34 -2.39 -6.52
N GLY A 143 -3.13 -1.25 -7.17
CA GLY A 143 -2.50 -0.07 -6.56
C GLY A 143 -3.54 0.78 -5.83
N PHE A 144 -3.12 1.61 -4.87
CA PHE A 144 -4.03 2.48 -4.14
C PHE A 144 -3.36 3.77 -3.67
N SER A 145 -4.17 4.74 -3.28
CA SER A 145 -3.75 5.98 -2.62
C SER A 145 -4.89 6.50 -1.74
N GLY A 146 -4.56 7.38 -0.80
CA GLY A 146 -5.56 8.15 -0.05
C GLY A 146 -6.21 9.23 -0.91
N SER A 147 -7.45 9.59 -0.61
CA SER A 147 -8.08 10.74 -1.28
C SER A 147 -7.40 12.05 -0.86
N PRO A 148 -7.41 13.11 -1.69
CA PRO A 148 -6.83 14.40 -1.33
C PRO A 148 -7.36 14.93 0.01
N TRP A 149 -8.67 14.79 0.26
CA TRP A 149 -9.29 15.22 1.51
C TRP A 149 -8.79 14.40 2.71
N THR A 150 -8.77 13.07 2.58
CA THR A 150 -8.30 12.19 3.66
C THR A 150 -6.84 12.48 4.01
N LEU A 151 -5.98 12.64 3.01
CA LEU A 151 -4.57 12.99 3.23
C LEU A 151 -4.44 14.36 3.90
N ALA A 152 -5.22 15.36 3.45
CA ALA A 152 -5.23 16.68 4.06
C ALA A 152 -5.62 16.64 5.55
N CYS A 153 -6.60 15.80 5.94
CA CYS A 153 -6.95 15.62 7.35
C CYS A 153 -5.72 15.20 8.18
N TYR A 154 -4.97 14.19 7.74
CA TYR A 154 -3.76 13.75 8.44
C TYR A 154 -2.66 14.82 8.44
N MET A 155 -2.47 15.53 7.33
CA MET A 155 -1.45 16.57 7.19
C MET A 155 -1.73 17.80 8.08
N VAL A 156 -3.00 18.09 8.38
CA VAL A 156 -3.44 19.22 9.21
C VAL A 156 -3.52 18.82 10.69
N GLU A 157 -4.18 17.70 11.01
CA GLU A 157 -4.38 17.25 12.39
C GLU A 157 -3.13 16.62 13.00
N GLY A 158 -2.25 16.05 12.15
CA GLY A 158 -1.04 15.37 12.56
C GLY A 158 -1.24 13.96 13.12
N SER A 159 -2.46 13.41 13.13
CA SER A 159 -2.79 12.00 13.45
C SER A 159 -4.13 11.53 12.91
#